data_AF-A0A0P9Q5J7-F1
#
_entry.id   AF-A0A0P9Q5J7-F1
#
_cell.length_a   1.000
_cell.length_b   1.000
_cell.length_c   1.000
_cell.angle_alpha   90.00
_cell.angle_beta   90.00
_cell.angle_gamma   90.00
#
_symmetry.space_group_name_H-M   'P 1'
#
loop_
_entity.id
_entity.type
_entity.pdbx_description
1 polymer ?
#
loop_
_entity_poly.entity_id
_entity_poly.type
_entity_poly.pdbx_seq_one_letter_code
_entity_poly.pdbx_strand_id
1 'polypeptide(L)'
;MQTILPLTILGTTQSKSQKNTESFVMAKGTATKEAKPNPVKKPKEESVRDNFKQPVKNQLQKMCGGICSNPDCLVTTFGPTQEDRQGFSSIGVAAHITAAAPGPGARRYDPDMPESVRVSEFNGIWLCQSCSKLIDTDEVRFTVELLHQWKREAIKRALDLIGKASVAPGELQNKLIEAVASATQLAYTGMGDYSRAPLAGFVAGFENYLSQLDPRFEVKTTATGKHAFHEIKLKPGHDAKINIVFKDDSVAKIANARWKNFLETGESIDISTNDFEFVGSALFEKLTKNMQSGVLSLEPQKSAVPSTLYFKSLKHDLEFELASFDAYLHVAGENLYIAGECLNGLLSFKYRYNSETLKVTIDYNFNPEKWIGSKFSNLEHLPKLLKSVNFLKRDVDSRMVIEFNLDGNLLQFGENTDHDLMPLYEFFAHIVQLVDRAKTIALAIDKDLRLLSLDVSDHDERLINIYSEILRGNLTQKEPMGKEIVTAHMLKVDDKTVEQMNSHGLSSYLKISERCGEDFNLFGNMVTPPVFQSELKGFEAAFYTDLDSVIGDELGLKIYAIEGSTITHSIAKTKFKINKTKGE
;
A
#
# COMPACT_ATOMS: atom_id res chain seq x y z
N MET A 1 16.37 7.07 -30.47
CA MET A 1 17.38 6.27 -29.75
C MET A 1 16.75 5.84 -28.44
N GLN A 2 16.34 4.58 -28.36
CA GLN A 2 15.68 3.99 -27.19
C GLN A 2 16.72 3.69 -26.12
N THR A 3 16.64 4.37 -24.99
CA THR A 3 17.52 4.17 -23.85
C THR A 3 16.92 3.07 -22.97
N ILE A 4 17.40 1.84 -23.17
CA ILE A 4 17.11 0.69 -22.30
C ILE A 4 18.06 0.78 -21.10
N LEU A 5 17.53 0.85 -19.88
CA LEU A 5 18.30 0.76 -18.63
C LEU A 5 18.32 -0.71 -18.15
N PRO A 6 19.48 -1.39 -18.11
CA PRO A 6 19.59 -2.70 -17.52
C PRO A 6 19.99 -2.61 -16.04
N LEU A 7 19.20 -3.20 -15.13
CA LEU A 7 19.68 -3.57 -13.80
C LEU A 7 20.36 -4.95 -13.88
N THR A 8 21.52 -5.07 -13.24
CA THR A 8 22.32 -6.30 -13.09
C THR A 8 22.68 -6.46 -11.62
N ILE A 9 22.37 -7.60 -11.01
CA ILE A 9 22.85 -7.98 -9.67
C ILE A 9 23.54 -9.33 -9.79
N LEU A 10 24.81 -9.37 -9.40
CA LEU A 10 25.70 -10.54 -9.42
C LEU A 10 25.39 -11.47 -8.25
N GLY A 11 25.09 -12.74 -8.55
CA GLY A 11 24.95 -13.82 -7.57
C GLY A 11 26.09 -14.84 -7.70
N THR A 12 26.82 -15.05 -6.60
CA THR A 12 27.98 -15.94 -6.48
C THR A 12 27.63 -17.43 -6.56
N THR A 13 28.56 -18.19 -7.13
CA THR A 13 28.52 -19.63 -7.40
C THR A 13 28.74 -20.49 -6.15
N GLN A 14 27.98 -21.60 -6.03
CA GLN A 14 28.48 -22.83 -5.41
C GLN A 14 27.93 -24.07 -6.13
N SER A 15 28.84 -24.82 -6.73
CA SER A 15 28.65 -26.15 -7.28
C SER A 15 28.77 -27.21 -6.19
N LYS A 16 27.91 -28.24 -6.20
CA LYS A 16 28.29 -29.58 -5.72
C LYS A 16 27.66 -30.66 -6.60
N SER A 17 28.53 -31.43 -7.21
CA SER A 17 28.28 -32.67 -7.92
C SER A 17 28.08 -33.82 -6.93
N GLN A 18 27.23 -34.78 -7.28
CA GLN A 18 27.33 -36.14 -6.76
C GLN A 18 26.87 -37.13 -7.83
N LYS A 19 27.85 -37.88 -8.36
CA LYS A 19 27.66 -39.19 -8.98
C LYS A 19 27.37 -40.18 -7.87
N ASN A 20 26.52 -41.18 -8.13
CA ASN A 20 26.75 -42.51 -7.59
C ASN A 20 26.19 -43.60 -8.51
N THR A 21 27.03 -44.62 -8.63
CA THR A 21 26.99 -45.83 -9.45
C THR A 21 26.30 -46.99 -8.72
N GLU A 22 25.65 -47.83 -9.52
CA GLU A 22 25.55 -49.29 -9.50
C GLU A 22 25.54 -50.11 -8.19
N SER A 23 24.56 -51.04 -8.12
CA SER A 23 24.73 -52.48 -7.80
C SER A 23 23.33 -53.12 -7.84
N PHE A 24 22.97 -53.96 -8.83
CA PHE A 24 23.32 -55.37 -9.03
C PHE A 24 23.18 -56.25 -7.76
N VAL A 25 22.04 -56.95 -7.64
CA VAL A 25 21.97 -58.28 -7.02
C VAL A 25 21.07 -59.17 -7.89
N MET A 26 21.68 -60.28 -8.28
CA MET A 26 21.16 -61.35 -9.12
C MET A 26 20.49 -62.43 -8.27
N ALA A 27 19.50 -63.07 -8.90
CA ALA A 27 19.36 -64.52 -9.06
C ALA A 27 18.36 -65.33 -8.20
N LYS A 28 17.89 -66.36 -8.94
CA LYS A 28 17.27 -67.65 -8.60
C LYS A 28 15.74 -67.60 -8.58
N GLY A 29 15.00 -68.29 -9.46
CA GLY A 29 15.33 -69.41 -10.34
C GLY A 29 14.47 -70.62 -9.98
N THR A 30 14.08 -71.38 -11.01
CA THR A 30 13.38 -72.69 -11.00
C THR A 30 11.85 -72.63 -10.76
N ALA A 31 10.99 -73.42 -11.40
CA ALA A 31 11.19 -74.66 -12.15
C ALA A 31 10.14 -74.83 -13.27
N THR A 32 10.55 -75.58 -14.27
CA THR A 32 9.80 -76.08 -15.43
C THR A 32 8.78 -77.17 -15.07
N LYS A 33 7.68 -77.25 -15.82
CA LYS A 33 6.92 -78.50 -16.02
C LYS A 33 6.42 -78.62 -17.47
N GLU A 34 6.52 -79.85 -17.95
CA GLU A 34 6.49 -80.31 -19.34
C GLU A 34 5.10 -80.33 -20.01
N ALA A 35 5.15 -80.39 -21.35
CA ALA A 35 4.05 -80.38 -22.29
C ALA A 35 3.50 -81.78 -22.64
N LYS A 36 2.26 -81.84 -23.16
CA LYS A 36 1.70 -82.91 -24.02
C LYS A 36 0.75 -82.30 -25.08
N PRO A 37 0.46 -82.99 -26.21
CA PRO A 37 0.63 -82.44 -27.57
C PRO A 37 -0.63 -81.88 -28.26
N ASN A 38 -0.38 -81.06 -29.29
CA ASN A 38 -1.34 -80.44 -30.21
C ASN A 38 -2.00 -81.46 -31.18
N PRO A 39 -3.24 -81.20 -31.65
CA PRO A 39 -3.70 -81.69 -32.94
C PRO A 39 -3.34 -80.72 -34.07
N VAL A 40 -2.80 -81.29 -35.15
CA VAL A 40 -2.30 -80.65 -36.38
C VAL A 40 -3.40 -79.90 -37.13
N LYS A 41 -3.20 -78.60 -37.39
CA LYS A 41 -3.96 -77.80 -38.37
C LYS A 41 -3.18 -77.72 -39.69
N LYS A 42 -3.91 -77.83 -40.81
CA LYS A 42 -3.43 -77.75 -42.20
C LYS A 42 -2.59 -76.47 -42.47
N PRO A 43 -1.59 -76.49 -43.37
CA PRO A 43 -0.76 -75.32 -43.63
C PRO A 43 -1.57 -74.23 -44.36
N LYS A 44 -1.51 -73.01 -43.82
CA LYS A 44 -1.85 -71.76 -44.53
C LYS A 44 -0.54 -71.22 -45.13
N GLU A 45 -0.57 -70.80 -46.38
CA GLU A 45 0.53 -70.09 -47.04
C GLU A 45 1.02 -68.92 -46.17
N GLU A 46 2.31 -68.91 -45.82
CA GLU A 46 2.95 -67.85 -45.01
C GLU A 46 3.25 -66.63 -45.89
N SER A 47 2.69 -65.48 -45.51
CA SER A 47 3.04 -64.18 -46.11
C SER A 47 4.38 -63.68 -45.56
N VAL A 48 5.24 -63.14 -46.43
CA VAL A 48 6.57 -62.52 -46.17
C VAL A 48 6.48 -61.20 -45.36
N ARG A 49 5.58 -61.13 -44.38
CA ARG A 49 5.36 -59.92 -43.55
C ARG A 49 5.61 -60.26 -42.09
N ASP A 50 6.55 -59.55 -41.49
CA ASP A 50 7.01 -59.74 -40.11
C ASP A 50 5.97 -59.19 -39.11
N ASN A 51 4.84 -59.89 -38.97
CA ASN A 51 3.76 -59.45 -38.10
C ASN A 51 4.05 -59.77 -36.63
N PHE A 52 3.67 -58.85 -35.74
CA PHE A 52 3.66 -59.11 -34.30
C PHE A 52 2.85 -60.37 -33.95
N LYS A 53 3.46 -61.27 -33.17
CA LYS A 53 2.76 -62.40 -32.55
C LYS A 53 1.80 -61.90 -31.46
N GLN A 54 0.77 -62.67 -31.15
CA GLN A 54 -0.24 -62.26 -30.15
C GLN A 54 0.35 -61.88 -28.77
N PRO A 55 1.37 -62.57 -28.23
CA PRO A 55 1.99 -62.16 -26.97
C PRO A 55 2.56 -60.74 -27.01
N VAL A 56 3.20 -60.35 -28.12
CA VAL A 56 3.77 -58.99 -28.32
C VAL A 56 2.66 -57.95 -28.39
N LYS A 57 1.57 -58.23 -29.11
CA LYS A 57 0.40 -57.34 -29.16
C LYS A 57 -0.20 -57.11 -27.77
N ASN A 58 -0.37 -58.19 -27.00
CA ASN A 58 -0.89 -58.13 -25.63
C ASN A 58 0.06 -57.35 -24.71
N GLN A 59 1.37 -57.49 -24.88
CA GLN A 59 2.37 -56.76 -24.11
C GLN A 59 2.30 -55.25 -24.40
N LEU A 60 2.29 -54.86 -25.68
CA LEU A 60 2.16 -53.46 -26.09
C LEU A 60 0.89 -52.81 -25.53
N GLN A 61 -0.24 -53.51 -25.61
CA GLN A 61 -1.50 -53.08 -25.02
C GLN A 61 -1.37 -52.89 -23.50
N LYS A 62 -0.86 -53.89 -22.78
CA LYS A 62 -0.73 -53.82 -21.31
C LYS A 62 0.18 -52.70 -20.84
N MET A 63 1.30 -52.48 -21.54
CA MET A 63 2.29 -51.47 -21.18
C MET A 63 1.76 -50.04 -21.26
N CYS A 64 0.73 -49.76 -22.06
CA CYS A 64 0.07 -48.46 -22.12
C CYS A 64 -1.32 -48.44 -21.45
N GLY A 65 -1.68 -49.49 -20.70
CA GLY A 65 -3.00 -49.63 -20.07
C GLY A 65 -4.15 -49.85 -21.06
N GLY A 66 -3.86 -50.22 -22.30
CA GLY A 66 -4.80 -50.36 -23.41
C GLY A 66 -5.46 -49.04 -23.82
N ILE A 67 -4.72 -47.95 -23.64
CA ILE A 67 -5.05 -46.60 -24.11
C ILE A 67 -4.15 -46.27 -25.30
N CYS A 68 -4.70 -45.58 -26.30
CA CYS A 68 -3.95 -45.11 -27.46
C CYS A 68 -2.69 -44.33 -27.03
N SER A 69 -1.53 -44.63 -27.62
CA SER A 69 -0.27 -43.97 -27.29
C SER A 69 -0.14 -42.55 -27.83
N ASN A 70 -1.02 -42.10 -28.75
CA ASN A 70 -1.04 -40.71 -29.19
C ASN A 70 -1.46 -39.78 -28.03
N PRO A 71 -0.61 -38.82 -27.62
CA PRO A 71 -0.85 -37.94 -26.46
C PRO A 71 -2.11 -37.08 -26.60
N ASP A 72 -2.53 -36.79 -27.83
CA ASP A 72 -3.72 -35.97 -28.09
C ASP A 72 -5.02 -36.81 -28.19
N CYS A 73 -4.91 -38.14 -28.23
CA CYS A 73 -6.06 -39.03 -28.45
C CYS A 73 -6.53 -39.72 -27.17
N LEU A 74 -5.64 -40.44 -26.49
CA LEU A 74 -5.88 -41.08 -25.18
C LEU A 74 -7.16 -41.95 -25.06
N VAL A 75 -7.72 -42.43 -26.17
CA VAL A 75 -8.92 -43.27 -26.13
C VAL A 75 -8.61 -44.67 -25.59
N THR A 76 -9.52 -45.20 -24.76
CA THR A 76 -9.51 -46.60 -24.35
C THR A 76 -9.87 -47.46 -25.56
N THR A 77 -9.08 -48.49 -25.85
CA THR A 77 -9.18 -49.19 -27.14
C THR A 77 -9.91 -50.53 -27.07
N PHE A 78 -10.38 -50.97 -25.90
CA PHE A 78 -11.08 -52.25 -25.76
C PHE A 78 -12.05 -52.23 -24.58
N GLY A 79 -13.04 -53.12 -24.62
CA GLY A 79 -14.05 -53.28 -23.58
C GLY A 79 -14.82 -54.59 -23.75
N PRO A 80 -15.70 -54.95 -22.80
CA PRO A 80 -16.52 -56.15 -22.92
C PRO A 80 -17.43 -56.08 -24.15
N THR A 81 -17.67 -57.23 -24.77
CA THR A 81 -18.69 -57.37 -25.83
C THR A 81 -19.96 -57.99 -25.26
N GLN A 82 -21.11 -57.71 -25.87
CA GLN A 82 -22.37 -58.37 -25.52
C GLN A 82 -22.58 -59.70 -26.25
N GLU A 83 -21.80 -59.97 -27.30
CA GLU A 83 -21.92 -61.20 -28.11
C GLU A 83 -21.39 -62.44 -27.37
N ASP A 84 -20.42 -62.26 -26.47
CA ASP A 84 -19.80 -63.31 -25.68
C ASP A 84 -19.49 -62.78 -24.27
N ARG A 85 -19.97 -63.48 -23.24
CA ARG A 85 -19.75 -63.13 -21.82
C ARG A 85 -18.28 -63.20 -21.42
N GLN A 86 -17.45 -63.95 -22.14
CA GLN A 86 -15.99 -64.01 -21.92
C GLN A 86 -15.20 -63.20 -22.98
N GLY A 87 -15.90 -62.58 -23.93
CA GLY A 87 -15.30 -61.86 -25.04
C GLY A 87 -15.02 -60.39 -24.74
N PHE A 88 -14.32 -59.75 -25.66
CA PHE A 88 -14.08 -58.32 -25.66
C PHE A 88 -14.10 -57.78 -27.09
N SER A 89 -14.53 -56.53 -27.24
CA SER A 89 -14.38 -55.75 -28.46
C SER A 89 -13.13 -54.88 -28.35
N SER A 90 -12.35 -54.77 -29.42
CA SER A 90 -11.16 -53.92 -29.46
C SER A 90 -11.06 -53.14 -30.77
N ILE A 91 -10.79 -51.86 -30.65
CA ILE A 91 -10.39 -50.95 -31.74
C ILE A 91 -8.87 -50.67 -31.73
N GLY A 92 -8.13 -51.37 -30.85
CA GLY A 92 -6.69 -51.20 -30.68
C GLY A 92 -5.87 -52.00 -31.69
N VAL A 93 -4.79 -51.40 -32.17
CA VAL A 93 -3.88 -51.92 -33.18
C VAL A 93 -2.45 -51.80 -32.65
N ALA A 94 -1.72 -52.91 -32.67
CA ALA A 94 -0.26 -52.89 -32.54
C ALA A 94 0.34 -52.48 -33.89
N ALA A 95 0.64 -51.19 -34.03
CA ALA A 95 1.26 -50.61 -35.21
C ALA A 95 2.78 -50.73 -35.13
N HIS A 96 3.44 -50.84 -36.29
CA HIS A 96 4.90 -50.82 -36.33
C HIS A 96 5.37 -49.37 -36.46
N ILE A 97 6.40 -49.01 -35.70
CA ILE A 97 7.05 -47.69 -35.79
C ILE A 97 7.82 -47.62 -37.12
N THR A 98 8.63 -48.64 -37.42
CA THR A 98 9.25 -48.89 -38.74
C THR A 98 8.55 -50.06 -39.43
N ALA A 99 8.33 -49.98 -40.75
CA ALA A 99 7.52 -50.98 -41.46
C ALA A 99 7.98 -52.44 -41.30
N ALA A 100 6.99 -53.35 -41.26
CA ALA A 100 7.15 -54.80 -41.08
C ALA A 100 7.71 -55.55 -42.30
N ALA A 101 7.82 -54.89 -43.46
CA ALA A 101 8.36 -55.47 -44.69
C ALA A 101 8.74 -54.34 -45.66
N PRO A 102 9.68 -54.55 -46.60
CA PRO A 102 9.98 -53.59 -47.64
C PRO A 102 8.87 -53.56 -48.71
N GLY A 103 8.79 -52.48 -49.49
CA GLY A 103 7.94 -52.39 -50.67
C GLY A 103 7.03 -51.15 -50.73
N PRO A 104 6.20 -51.03 -51.79
CA PRO A 104 5.30 -49.89 -51.97
C PRO A 104 4.32 -49.74 -50.80
N GLY A 105 4.33 -48.58 -50.15
CA GLY A 105 3.50 -48.30 -48.97
C GLY A 105 4.13 -48.65 -47.63
N ALA A 106 5.36 -49.19 -47.60
CA ALA A 106 6.13 -49.37 -46.38
C ALA A 106 6.56 -48.00 -45.82
N ARG A 107 6.00 -47.62 -44.66
CA ARG A 107 6.32 -46.35 -43.99
C ARG A 107 7.50 -46.52 -43.04
N ARG A 108 8.49 -45.63 -43.14
CA ARG A 108 9.67 -45.63 -42.26
C ARG A 108 10.39 -46.99 -42.23
N TYR A 109 10.44 -47.73 -43.35
CA TYR A 109 11.11 -49.03 -43.39
C TYR A 109 12.61 -48.86 -43.12
N ASP A 110 13.13 -49.61 -42.14
CA ASP A 110 14.55 -49.69 -41.83
C ASP A 110 15.13 -51.02 -42.38
N PRO A 111 16.03 -50.98 -43.38
CA PRO A 111 16.67 -52.17 -43.94
C PRO A 111 17.69 -52.81 -42.99
N ASP A 112 18.27 -52.04 -42.06
CA ASP A 112 19.31 -52.51 -41.15
C ASP A 112 18.72 -53.10 -39.86
N MET A 113 17.40 -52.94 -39.64
CA MET A 113 16.69 -53.53 -38.52
C MET A 113 16.50 -55.05 -38.72
N PRO A 114 17.05 -55.90 -37.83
CA PRO A 114 16.88 -57.35 -37.93
C PRO A 114 15.43 -57.75 -37.66
N GLU A 115 14.99 -58.85 -38.29
CA GLU A 115 13.63 -59.41 -38.13
C GLU A 115 13.24 -59.55 -36.65
N SER A 116 14.17 -60.04 -35.82
CA SER A 116 13.96 -60.23 -34.38
C SER A 116 13.58 -58.94 -33.65
N VAL A 117 14.07 -57.78 -34.09
CA VAL A 117 13.69 -56.47 -33.55
C VAL A 117 12.42 -55.97 -34.22
N ARG A 118 12.25 -56.21 -35.53
CA ARG A 118 11.07 -55.80 -36.31
C ARG A 118 9.76 -56.36 -35.74
N VAL A 119 9.79 -57.62 -35.28
CA VAL A 119 8.64 -58.31 -34.63
C VAL A 119 8.59 -58.15 -33.11
N SER A 120 9.54 -57.43 -32.50
CA SER A 120 9.58 -57.23 -31.05
C SER A 120 8.69 -56.07 -30.61
N GLU A 121 8.39 -56.02 -29.32
CA GLU A 121 7.72 -54.88 -28.72
C GLU A 121 8.50 -53.59 -28.93
N PHE A 122 9.83 -53.59 -29.12
CA PHE A 122 10.63 -52.36 -29.29
C PHE A 122 10.16 -51.54 -30.50
N ASN A 123 9.88 -52.20 -31.61
CA ASN A 123 9.35 -51.58 -32.84
C ASN A 123 7.82 -51.40 -32.83
N GLY A 124 7.12 -51.85 -31.79
CA GLY A 124 5.68 -51.72 -31.68
C GLY A 124 5.22 -50.48 -30.92
N ILE A 125 4.09 -49.92 -31.33
CA ILE A 125 3.30 -48.92 -30.60
C ILE A 125 1.83 -49.31 -30.59
N TRP A 126 1.12 -49.05 -29.49
CA TRP A 126 -0.30 -49.36 -29.37
C TRP A 126 -1.15 -48.13 -29.69
N LEU A 127 -1.99 -48.21 -30.72
CA LEU A 127 -2.82 -47.09 -31.18
C LEU A 127 -4.27 -47.53 -31.38
N CYS A 128 -5.22 -46.59 -31.36
CA CYS A 128 -6.54 -46.87 -31.90
C CYS A 128 -6.49 -46.98 -33.43
N GLN A 129 -7.51 -47.59 -34.03
CA GLN A 129 -7.58 -47.79 -35.48
C GLN A 129 -7.37 -46.50 -36.27
N SER A 130 -7.96 -45.38 -35.83
CA SER A 130 -7.81 -44.07 -36.49
C SER A 130 -6.37 -43.53 -36.42
N CYS A 131 -5.75 -43.56 -35.23
CA CYS A 131 -4.38 -43.09 -35.07
C CYS A 131 -3.38 -44.00 -35.78
N SER A 132 -3.59 -45.31 -35.79
CA SER A 132 -2.77 -46.25 -36.56
C SER A 132 -2.82 -45.91 -38.06
N LYS A 133 -4.00 -45.59 -38.60
CA LYS A 133 -4.12 -45.20 -40.00
C LYS A 133 -3.46 -43.85 -40.29
N LEU A 134 -3.57 -42.91 -39.35
CA LEU A 134 -3.01 -41.56 -39.48
C LEU A 134 -1.48 -41.60 -39.60
N ILE A 135 -0.80 -42.36 -38.74
CA ILE A 135 0.67 -42.48 -38.77
C ILE A 135 1.18 -43.17 -40.05
N ASP A 136 0.35 -44.02 -40.68
CA ASP A 136 0.69 -44.72 -41.91
C ASP A 136 0.41 -43.88 -43.17
N THR A 137 -0.29 -42.76 -43.03
CA THR A 137 -0.66 -41.90 -44.16
C THR A 137 0.24 -40.67 -44.27
N ASP A 138 0.85 -40.22 -43.16
CA ASP A 138 1.65 -38.99 -43.09
C ASP A 138 3.01 -39.24 -42.39
N GLU A 139 3.95 -39.86 -43.09
CA GLU A 139 5.24 -40.25 -42.50
C GLU A 139 6.17 -39.07 -42.18
N VAL A 140 6.00 -37.94 -42.87
CA VAL A 140 6.79 -36.72 -42.64
C VAL A 140 6.42 -36.10 -41.30
N ARG A 141 5.11 -36.07 -40.98
CA ARG A 141 4.64 -35.59 -39.67
C ARG A 141 4.93 -36.57 -38.55
N PHE A 142 4.82 -37.87 -38.80
CA PHE A 142 4.97 -38.92 -37.79
C PHE A 142 6.29 -39.66 -37.95
N THR A 143 7.38 -39.05 -37.51
CA THR A 143 8.74 -39.62 -37.55
C THR A 143 8.92 -40.76 -36.56
N VAL A 144 9.97 -41.57 -36.76
CA VAL A 144 10.34 -42.69 -35.86
C VAL A 144 10.59 -42.19 -34.44
N GLU A 145 11.30 -41.07 -34.29
CA GLU A 145 11.63 -40.45 -33.00
C GLU A 145 10.38 -40.02 -32.24
N LEU A 146 9.42 -39.39 -32.94
CA LEU A 146 8.16 -38.95 -32.35
C LEU A 146 7.33 -40.14 -31.87
N LEU A 147 7.23 -41.21 -32.67
CA LEU A 147 6.47 -42.41 -32.28
C LEU A 147 7.13 -43.13 -31.09
N HIS A 148 8.46 -43.16 -31.01
CA HIS A 148 9.15 -43.63 -29.82
C HIS A 148 8.91 -42.74 -28.60
N GLN A 149 8.82 -41.42 -28.78
CA GLN A 149 8.45 -40.50 -27.71
C GLN A 149 7.02 -40.77 -27.21
N TRP A 150 6.04 -40.86 -28.10
CA TRP A 150 4.64 -41.18 -27.76
C TRP A 150 4.54 -42.49 -26.98
N LYS A 151 5.27 -43.52 -27.41
CA LYS A 151 5.34 -44.79 -26.69
C LYS A 151 5.88 -44.62 -25.27
N ARG A 152 7.01 -43.92 -25.09
CA ARG A 152 7.59 -43.68 -23.75
C ARG A 152 6.63 -42.92 -22.84
N GLU A 153 6.00 -41.88 -23.35
CA GLU A 153 5.00 -41.09 -22.62
C GLU A 153 3.78 -41.93 -22.23
N ALA A 154 3.28 -42.77 -23.14
CA ALA A 154 2.14 -43.65 -22.87
C ALA A 154 2.45 -44.69 -21.79
N ILE A 155 3.67 -45.25 -21.79
CA ILE A 155 4.11 -46.21 -20.75
C ILE A 155 4.26 -45.50 -19.40
N LYS A 156 4.90 -44.33 -19.39
CA LYS A 156 5.04 -43.52 -18.16
C LYS A 156 3.66 -43.15 -17.59
N ARG A 157 2.73 -42.70 -18.45
CA ARG A 157 1.35 -42.40 -18.06
C ARG A 157 0.65 -43.61 -17.45
N ALA A 158 0.80 -44.79 -18.04
CA ALA A 158 0.22 -46.02 -17.49
C ALA A 158 0.81 -46.37 -16.11
N LEU A 159 2.13 -46.21 -15.93
CA LEU A 159 2.81 -46.38 -14.65
C LEU A 159 2.28 -45.40 -13.59
N ASP A 160 2.15 -44.12 -13.95
CA ASP A 160 1.70 -43.06 -13.05
C ASP A 160 0.24 -43.24 -12.59
N LEU A 161 -0.56 -44.05 -13.29
CA LEU A 161 -1.96 -44.32 -12.97
C LEU A 161 -2.17 -45.55 -12.06
N ILE A 162 -1.13 -46.33 -11.76
CA ILE A 162 -1.25 -47.49 -10.87
C ILE A 162 -1.71 -47.04 -9.49
N GLY A 163 -2.79 -47.64 -8.98
CA GLY A 163 -3.36 -47.33 -7.67
C GLY A 163 -4.18 -46.03 -7.61
N LYS A 164 -4.36 -45.31 -8.73
CA LYS A 164 -5.19 -44.10 -8.80
C LYS A 164 -6.60 -44.44 -9.27
N ALA A 165 -7.60 -43.78 -8.68
CA ALA A 165 -8.99 -43.92 -9.11
C ALA A 165 -9.16 -43.39 -10.55
N SER A 166 -9.82 -44.17 -11.40
CA SER A 166 -10.29 -43.67 -12.70
C SER A 166 -11.49 -42.75 -12.49
N VAL A 167 -11.54 -41.63 -13.20
CA VAL A 167 -12.67 -40.71 -13.19
C VAL A 167 -13.30 -40.71 -14.57
N ALA A 168 -14.58 -41.05 -14.65
CA ALA A 168 -15.28 -41.02 -15.93
C ALA A 168 -15.47 -39.56 -16.40
N PRO A 169 -15.45 -39.27 -17.72
CA PRO A 169 -15.66 -37.92 -18.22
C PRO A 169 -16.94 -37.25 -17.70
N GLY A 170 -18.03 -38.01 -17.57
CA GLY A 170 -19.29 -37.54 -16.98
C GLY A 170 -19.20 -37.22 -15.49
N GLU A 171 -18.42 -37.99 -14.72
CA GLU A 171 -18.20 -37.71 -13.29
C GLU A 171 -17.36 -36.44 -13.09
N LEU A 172 -16.36 -36.21 -13.96
CA LEU A 172 -15.57 -34.98 -13.93
C LEU A 172 -16.42 -33.75 -14.30
N GLN A 173 -17.24 -33.87 -15.35
CA GLN A 173 -18.18 -32.81 -15.74
C GLN A 173 -19.18 -32.51 -14.63
N ASN A 174 -19.77 -33.53 -14.00
CA ASN A 174 -20.71 -33.35 -12.90
C ASN A 174 -20.04 -32.68 -11.70
N LYS A 175 -18.85 -33.11 -11.29
CA LYS A 175 -18.09 -32.48 -10.21
C LYS A 175 -17.74 -31.01 -10.51
N LEU A 176 -17.40 -30.69 -11.77
CA LEU A 176 -17.12 -29.32 -12.18
C LEU A 176 -18.39 -28.45 -12.14
N ILE A 177 -19.50 -28.96 -12.65
CA ILE A 177 -20.80 -28.26 -12.63
C ILE A 177 -21.24 -28.02 -11.18
N GLU A 178 -21.14 -29.03 -10.31
CA GLU A 178 -21.45 -28.92 -8.88
C GLU A 178 -20.55 -27.88 -8.19
N ALA A 179 -19.25 -27.87 -8.48
CA ALA A 179 -18.31 -26.90 -7.91
C ALA A 179 -18.62 -25.46 -8.35
N VAL A 180 -18.89 -25.25 -9.65
CA VAL A 180 -19.23 -23.93 -10.20
C VAL A 180 -20.59 -23.44 -9.70
N ALA A 181 -21.61 -24.31 -9.66
CA ALA A 181 -22.92 -24.00 -9.11
C ALA A 181 -22.83 -23.61 -7.62
N SER A 182 -22.06 -24.38 -6.83
CA SER A 182 -21.84 -24.10 -5.40
C SER A 182 -21.13 -22.76 -5.17
N ALA A 183 -20.07 -22.48 -5.95
CA ALA A 183 -19.36 -21.20 -5.89
C ALA A 183 -20.25 -20.02 -6.31
N THR A 184 -21.11 -20.21 -7.31
CA THR A 184 -22.03 -19.18 -7.82
C THR A 184 -23.15 -18.89 -6.81
N GLN A 185 -23.73 -19.94 -6.23
CA GLN A 185 -24.76 -19.82 -5.18
C GLN A 185 -24.20 -19.11 -3.95
N LEU A 186 -22.97 -19.42 -3.54
CA LEU A 186 -22.27 -18.74 -2.45
C LEU A 186 -22.10 -17.24 -2.74
N ALA A 187 -21.66 -16.89 -3.95
CA ALA A 187 -21.46 -15.49 -4.36
C ALA A 187 -22.77 -14.68 -4.41
N TYR A 188 -23.88 -15.31 -4.82
CA TYR A 188 -25.17 -14.63 -4.98
C TYR A 188 -26.02 -14.55 -3.71
N THR A 189 -25.95 -15.57 -2.84
CA THR A 189 -26.91 -15.71 -1.74
C THR A 189 -26.27 -15.67 -0.35
N GLY A 190 -24.94 -15.80 -0.26
CA GLY A 190 -24.24 -15.93 1.03
C GLY A 190 -24.59 -17.21 1.81
N MET A 191 -25.40 -18.11 1.23
CA MET A 191 -25.77 -19.40 1.82
C MET A 191 -25.21 -20.54 0.96
N GLY A 192 -24.49 -21.46 1.61
CA GLY A 192 -23.90 -22.64 0.97
C GLY A 192 -23.12 -23.48 1.98
N ASP A 193 -23.04 -24.79 1.74
CA ASP A 193 -22.24 -25.69 2.56
C ASP A 193 -20.75 -25.56 2.19
N TYR A 194 -20.00 -24.84 3.01
CA TYR A 194 -18.55 -24.64 2.87
C TYR A 194 -17.76 -25.96 2.77
N SER A 195 -18.31 -27.07 3.28
CA SER A 195 -17.64 -28.37 3.30
C SER A 195 -17.73 -29.14 1.99
N ARG A 196 -18.66 -28.77 1.09
CA ARG A 196 -18.92 -29.46 -0.18
C ARG A 196 -18.42 -28.72 -1.41
N ALA A 197 -18.19 -27.42 -1.32
CA ALA A 197 -17.47 -26.72 -2.37
C ALA A 197 -16.00 -27.14 -2.28
N PRO A 198 -15.38 -27.69 -3.35
CA PRO A 198 -13.94 -27.95 -3.38
C PRO A 198 -13.19 -26.63 -3.55
N LEU A 199 -13.51 -25.62 -2.75
CA LEU A 199 -13.02 -24.26 -2.86
C LEU A 199 -11.49 -24.25 -2.76
N ALA A 200 -10.92 -25.09 -1.89
CA ALA A 200 -9.48 -25.31 -1.81
C ALA A 200 -8.90 -25.85 -3.13
N GLY A 201 -9.57 -26.79 -3.80
CA GLY A 201 -9.15 -27.32 -5.10
C GLY A 201 -9.33 -26.31 -6.24
N PHE A 202 -10.37 -25.47 -6.18
CA PHE A 202 -10.59 -24.38 -7.13
C PHE A 202 -9.53 -23.29 -6.99
N VAL A 203 -9.26 -22.84 -5.76
CA VAL A 203 -8.20 -21.87 -5.45
C VAL A 203 -6.84 -22.42 -5.86
N ALA A 204 -6.51 -23.66 -5.48
CA ALA A 204 -5.25 -24.29 -5.89
C ALA A 204 -5.14 -24.45 -7.41
N GLY A 205 -6.24 -24.78 -8.10
CA GLY A 205 -6.29 -24.85 -9.56
C GLY A 205 -6.06 -23.49 -10.21
N PHE A 206 -6.65 -22.43 -9.65
CA PHE A 206 -6.49 -21.05 -10.11
C PHE A 206 -5.06 -20.52 -9.86
N GLU A 207 -4.50 -20.74 -8.67
CA GLU A 207 -3.11 -20.43 -8.32
C GLU A 207 -2.12 -21.13 -9.26
N ASN A 208 -2.34 -22.42 -9.53
CA ASN A 208 -1.52 -23.20 -10.46
C ASN A 208 -1.63 -22.68 -11.89
N TYR A 209 -2.84 -22.36 -12.36
CA TYR A 209 -3.06 -21.76 -13.67
C TYR A 209 -2.29 -20.44 -13.82
N LEU A 210 -2.40 -19.52 -12.84
CA LEU A 210 -1.68 -18.25 -12.88
C LEU A 210 -0.16 -18.46 -12.82
N SER A 211 0.32 -19.39 -11.99
CA SER A 211 1.74 -19.74 -11.91
C SER A 211 2.28 -20.42 -13.19
N GLN A 212 1.42 -21.04 -14.01
CA GLN A 212 1.81 -21.59 -15.32
C GLN A 212 1.93 -20.52 -16.40
N LEU A 213 1.24 -19.38 -16.27
CA LEU A 213 1.38 -18.27 -17.22
C LEU A 213 2.81 -17.70 -17.20
N ASP A 214 3.46 -17.69 -16.04
CA ASP A 214 4.89 -17.38 -15.93
C ASP A 214 5.55 -18.27 -14.87
N PRO A 215 6.25 -19.36 -15.28
CA PRO A 215 6.82 -20.34 -14.37
C PRO A 215 7.83 -19.79 -13.35
N ARG A 216 8.36 -18.58 -13.58
CA ARG A 216 9.28 -17.90 -12.66
C ARG A 216 8.62 -17.50 -11.35
N PHE A 217 7.30 -17.35 -11.35
CA PHE A 217 6.53 -16.87 -10.20
C PHE A 217 5.70 -17.98 -9.55
N GLU A 218 5.45 -17.83 -8.25
CA GLU A 218 4.44 -18.53 -7.48
C GLU A 218 3.34 -17.53 -7.14
N VAL A 219 2.09 -17.91 -7.40
CA VAL A 219 0.91 -17.08 -7.10
C VAL A 219 0.11 -17.73 -5.99
N LYS A 220 -0.18 -16.98 -4.92
CA LYS A 220 -1.07 -17.37 -3.83
C LYS A 220 -2.26 -16.43 -3.75
N THR A 221 -3.44 -16.96 -3.46
CA THR A 221 -4.68 -16.19 -3.42
C THR A 221 -5.32 -16.28 -2.03
N THR A 222 -5.54 -15.12 -1.41
CA THR A 222 -6.29 -15.00 -0.17
C THR A 222 -7.59 -14.26 -0.44
N ALA A 223 -8.73 -14.88 -0.19
CA ALA A 223 -10.03 -14.23 -0.33
C ALA A 223 -10.61 -13.86 1.04
N THR A 224 -11.05 -12.61 1.16
CA THR A 224 -11.91 -12.11 2.23
C THR A 224 -13.32 -11.95 1.68
N GLY A 225 -14.35 -11.85 2.53
CA GLY A 225 -15.75 -11.83 2.09
C GLY A 225 -16.15 -10.72 1.09
N LYS A 226 -15.26 -9.76 0.80
CA LYS A 226 -15.48 -8.70 -0.22
C LYS A 226 -14.32 -8.51 -1.20
N HIS A 227 -13.13 -9.03 -0.92
CA HIS A 227 -11.92 -8.75 -1.70
C HIS A 227 -11.04 -9.99 -1.85
N ALA A 228 -10.47 -10.19 -3.04
CA ALA A 228 -9.43 -11.19 -3.28
C ALA A 228 -8.06 -10.50 -3.37
N PHE A 229 -7.08 -11.07 -2.69
CA PHE A 229 -5.69 -10.64 -2.69
C PHE A 229 -4.83 -11.71 -3.36
N HIS A 230 -4.07 -11.32 -4.37
CA HIS A 230 -3.11 -12.19 -5.05
C HIS A 230 -1.69 -11.79 -4.66
N GLU A 231 -0.98 -12.69 -4.01
CA GLU A 231 0.42 -12.55 -3.69
C GLU A 231 1.25 -13.24 -4.78
N ILE A 232 2.13 -12.49 -5.45
CA ILE A 232 3.00 -13.01 -6.51
C ILE A 232 4.44 -12.94 -6.02
N LYS A 233 5.11 -14.09 -5.91
CA LYS A 233 6.49 -14.20 -5.45
C LYS A 233 7.39 -14.80 -6.51
N LEU A 234 8.59 -14.24 -6.65
CA LEU A 234 9.63 -14.82 -7.50
C LEU A 234 10.15 -16.10 -6.83
N LYS A 235 10.24 -17.20 -7.59
CA LYS A 235 10.78 -18.46 -7.07
C LYS A 235 12.29 -18.33 -6.81
N PRO A 236 12.84 -18.96 -5.76
CA PRO A 236 14.28 -18.96 -5.50
C PRO A 236 15.09 -19.36 -6.75
N GLY A 237 16.19 -18.65 -7.01
CA GLY A 237 17.10 -18.92 -8.14
C GLY A 237 16.60 -18.48 -9.51
N HIS A 238 15.43 -17.84 -9.61
CA HIS A 238 14.94 -17.23 -10.85
C HIS A 238 15.21 -15.72 -10.85
N ASP A 239 15.33 -15.15 -12.05
CA ASP A 239 15.37 -13.70 -12.29
C ASP A 239 14.25 -13.34 -13.28
N ALA A 240 13.63 -12.17 -13.10
CA ALA A 240 12.53 -11.72 -13.93
C ALA A 240 12.64 -10.23 -14.27
N LYS A 241 12.69 -9.94 -15.56
CA LYS A 241 12.58 -8.58 -16.11
C LYS A 241 11.20 -8.43 -16.74
N ILE A 242 10.42 -7.50 -16.22
CA ILE A 242 9.08 -7.15 -16.70
C ILE A 242 9.11 -5.67 -17.06
N ASN A 243 8.68 -5.35 -18.29
CA ASN A 243 8.67 -3.98 -18.77
C ASN A 243 7.31 -3.35 -18.50
N ILE A 244 7.31 -2.07 -18.13
CA ILE A 244 6.12 -1.22 -18.09
C ILE A 244 6.18 -0.32 -19.32
N VAL A 245 5.18 -0.43 -20.20
CA VAL A 245 5.07 0.39 -21.41
C VAL A 245 3.91 1.35 -21.22
N PHE A 246 4.21 2.64 -21.16
CA PHE A 246 3.19 3.68 -21.05
C PHE A 246 2.49 3.91 -22.39
N LYS A 247 1.18 4.15 -22.35
CA LYS A 247 0.36 4.39 -23.55
C LYS A 247 0.53 5.81 -24.11
N ASP A 248 1.00 6.73 -23.29
CA ASP A 248 1.15 8.14 -23.62
C ASP A 248 2.51 8.70 -23.12
N ASP A 249 3.16 9.51 -23.96
CA ASP A 249 4.48 10.09 -23.69
C ASP A 249 4.47 11.11 -22.54
N SER A 250 3.37 11.85 -22.36
CA SER A 250 3.24 12.80 -21.25
C SER A 250 3.10 12.06 -19.92
N VAL A 251 2.33 10.98 -19.89
CA VAL A 251 2.21 10.11 -18.72
C VAL A 251 3.54 9.44 -18.41
N ALA A 252 4.26 8.95 -19.42
CA ALA A 252 5.59 8.38 -19.26
C ALA A 252 6.56 9.38 -18.61
N LYS A 253 6.54 10.66 -19.02
CA LYS A 253 7.39 11.70 -18.41
C LYS A 253 7.06 11.93 -16.94
N ILE A 254 5.77 12.02 -16.60
CA ILE A 254 5.32 12.21 -15.20
C ILE A 254 5.71 11.01 -14.35
N ALA A 255 5.44 9.80 -14.83
CA ALA A 255 5.78 8.56 -14.13
C ALA A 255 7.29 8.41 -13.93
N ASN A 256 8.11 8.74 -14.93
CA ASN A 256 9.57 8.72 -14.82
C ASN A 256 10.10 9.77 -13.83
N ALA A 257 9.51 10.96 -13.78
CA ALA A 257 9.85 11.97 -12.79
C ALA A 257 9.51 11.49 -11.37
N ARG A 258 8.32 10.88 -11.18
CA ARG A 258 7.94 10.27 -9.91
C ARG A 258 8.83 9.08 -9.54
N TRP A 259 9.25 8.29 -10.52
CA TRP A 259 10.20 7.19 -10.32
C TRP A 259 11.56 7.68 -9.84
N LYS A 260 12.07 8.74 -10.47
CA LYS A 260 13.28 9.40 -10.02
C LYS A 260 13.11 9.92 -8.59
N ASN A 261 12.00 10.58 -8.28
CA ASN A 261 11.72 11.05 -6.92
C ASN A 261 11.62 9.89 -5.92
N PHE A 262 10.94 8.79 -6.26
CA PHE A 262 10.87 7.59 -5.41
C PHE A 262 12.26 7.04 -5.09
N LEU A 263 13.14 6.93 -6.10
CA LEU A 263 14.53 6.53 -5.89
C LEU A 263 15.31 7.58 -5.07
N GLU A 264 14.97 8.85 -5.16
CA GLU A 264 15.68 9.94 -4.46
C GLU A 264 15.06 10.34 -3.11
N THR A 265 13.88 9.86 -2.74
CA THR A 265 13.16 10.34 -1.53
C THR A 265 12.38 9.25 -0.80
N GLY A 266 12.13 8.10 -1.44
CA GLY A 266 11.23 7.06 -0.93
C GLY A 266 9.74 7.43 -0.97
N GLU A 267 9.36 8.52 -1.65
CA GLU A 267 7.95 8.89 -1.82
C GLU A 267 7.23 7.89 -2.73
N SER A 268 6.11 7.34 -2.26
CA SER A 268 5.33 6.33 -2.99
C SER A 268 4.86 6.84 -4.34
N ILE A 269 4.82 5.95 -5.33
CA ILE A 269 4.32 6.26 -6.67
C ILE A 269 2.99 5.56 -6.88
N ASP A 270 1.97 6.33 -7.22
CA ASP A 270 0.71 5.80 -7.74
C ASP A 270 0.58 6.09 -9.23
N ILE A 271 0.30 5.04 -10.01
CA ILE A 271 0.10 5.09 -11.46
C ILE A 271 -1.22 4.38 -11.79
N SER A 272 -2.09 5.04 -12.55
CA SER A 272 -3.33 4.42 -13.03
C SER A 272 -3.02 3.24 -13.96
N THR A 273 -3.69 2.11 -13.76
CA THR A 273 -3.55 0.93 -14.64
C THR A 273 -4.06 1.18 -16.06
N ASN A 274 -4.77 2.29 -16.30
CA ASN A 274 -5.20 2.68 -17.63
C ASN A 274 -4.04 3.25 -18.47
N ASP A 275 -2.98 3.73 -17.82
CA ASP A 275 -1.92 4.52 -18.46
C ASP A 275 -0.74 3.67 -18.96
N PHE A 276 -0.68 2.40 -18.57
CA PHE A 276 0.43 1.52 -18.92
C PHE A 276 -0.02 0.08 -19.16
N GLU A 277 0.86 -0.71 -19.76
CA GLU A 277 0.73 -2.15 -19.93
C GLU A 277 2.03 -2.84 -19.52
N PHE A 278 1.92 -4.04 -18.93
CA PHE A 278 3.08 -4.90 -18.71
C PHE A 278 3.45 -5.63 -20.00
N VAL A 279 4.75 -5.81 -20.25
CA VAL A 279 5.27 -6.57 -21.38
C VAL A 279 6.42 -7.47 -20.92
N GLY A 280 6.41 -8.73 -21.35
CA GLY A 280 7.48 -9.70 -21.03
C GLY A 280 7.11 -10.69 -19.93
N SER A 281 5.83 -10.76 -19.57
CA SER A 281 5.27 -11.81 -18.72
C SER A 281 3.79 -12.00 -19.02
N ALA A 282 3.41 -13.19 -19.49
CA ALA A 282 2.02 -13.51 -19.78
C ALA A 282 1.14 -13.48 -18.51
N LEU A 283 1.73 -13.68 -17.32
CA LEU A 283 1.05 -13.49 -16.04
C LEU A 283 0.65 -12.02 -15.86
N PHE A 284 1.61 -11.10 -15.96
CA PHE A 284 1.37 -9.67 -15.70
C PHE A 284 0.55 -9.01 -16.82
N GLU A 285 0.76 -9.40 -18.08
CA GLU A 285 -0.08 -9.00 -19.21
C GLU A 285 -1.55 -9.39 -19.00
N LYS A 286 -1.80 -10.57 -18.42
CA LYS A 286 -3.16 -11.04 -18.12
C LYS A 286 -3.82 -10.23 -17.01
N LEU A 287 -3.05 -9.77 -16.01
CA LEU A 287 -3.56 -8.97 -14.89
C LEU A 287 -4.14 -7.64 -15.38
N THR A 288 -3.51 -6.96 -16.34
CA THR A 288 -3.97 -5.65 -16.82
C THR A 288 -5.03 -5.73 -17.93
N LYS A 289 -5.05 -6.80 -18.73
CA LYS A 289 -5.90 -6.91 -19.94
C LYS A 289 -7.41 -6.85 -19.68
N ASN A 290 -7.87 -7.16 -18.47
CA ASN A 290 -9.28 -7.22 -18.10
C ASN A 290 -9.66 -6.32 -16.90
N MET A 291 -8.75 -5.46 -16.42
CA MET A 291 -9.06 -4.52 -15.34
C MET A 291 -9.89 -3.34 -15.88
N GLN A 292 -11.04 -3.04 -15.26
CA GLN A 292 -11.83 -1.86 -15.61
C GLN A 292 -11.16 -0.56 -15.16
N SER A 293 -10.53 -0.58 -13.98
CA SER A 293 -9.74 0.51 -13.41
C SER A 293 -8.94 -0.02 -12.22
N GLY A 294 -7.84 0.66 -11.89
CA GLY A 294 -6.95 0.27 -10.81
C GLY A 294 -5.76 1.22 -10.68
N VAL A 295 -4.96 1.01 -9.63
CA VAL A 295 -3.74 1.78 -9.36
C VAL A 295 -2.60 0.79 -9.09
N LEU A 296 -1.47 1.00 -9.76
CA LEU A 296 -0.18 0.43 -9.39
C LEU A 296 0.47 1.37 -8.37
N SER A 297 0.65 0.88 -7.16
CA SER A 297 1.34 1.58 -6.08
C SER A 297 2.72 0.98 -5.86
N LEU A 298 3.75 1.81 -5.87
CA LEU A 298 5.12 1.45 -5.54
C LEU A 298 5.49 2.13 -4.24
N GLU A 299 5.78 1.33 -3.23
CA GLU A 299 6.19 1.81 -1.91
C GLU A 299 7.61 1.32 -1.62
N PRO A 300 8.44 2.14 -0.93
CA PRO A 300 9.74 1.68 -0.50
C PRO A 300 9.57 0.53 0.48
N GLN A 301 10.50 -0.43 0.44
CA GLN A 301 10.60 -1.42 1.51
C GLN A 301 11.05 -0.70 2.78
N LYS A 302 10.10 -0.37 3.64
CA LYS A 302 10.32 0.40 4.86
C LYS A 302 10.93 -0.49 5.94
N SER A 303 12.15 -0.17 6.36
CA SER A 303 12.70 -0.68 7.62
C SER A 303 12.40 0.34 8.71
N ALA A 304 11.65 -0.08 9.74
CA ALA A 304 11.34 0.77 10.88
C ALA A 304 12.61 1.05 11.67
N VAL A 305 12.84 2.33 11.96
CA VAL A 305 13.93 2.83 12.79
C VAL A 305 13.30 3.56 13.96
N PRO A 306 13.26 2.97 15.16
CA PRO A 306 12.79 3.66 16.35
C PRO A 306 13.60 4.95 16.54
N SER A 307 12.89 6.05 16.68
CA SER A 307 13.47 7.39 16.67
C SER A 307 12.87 8.28 17.74
N THR A 308 13.65 9.24 18.22
CA THR A 308 13.18 10.24 19.18
C THR A 308 13.63 11.64 18.74
N LEU A 309 12.72 12.61 18.80
CA LEU A 309 12.98 14.01 18.50
C LEU A 309 13.03 14.82 19.79
N TYR A 310 14.07 15.63 19.96
CA TYR A 310 14.32 16.48 21.11
C TYR A 310 14.46 17.94 20.72
N PHE A 311 14.13 18.85 21.64
CA PHE A 311 14.79 20.16 21.71
C PHE A 311 15.92 20.07 22.74
N LYS A 312 17.16 20.29 22.32
CA LYS A 312 18.34 20.18 23.18
C LYS A 312 19.06 21.53 23.25
N SER A 313 19.38 21.98 24.45
CA SER A 313 20.15 23.20 24.65
C SER A 313 21.61 23.00 24.25
N LEU A 314 22.20 24.01 23.59
CA LEU A 314 23.63 24.03 23.28
C LEU A 314 24.48 24.64 24.42
N LYS A 315 23.86 25.32 25.38
CA LYS A 315 24.56 26.03 26.47
C LYS A 315 24.34 25.41 27.84
N HIS A 316 23.18 24.82 28.04
CA HIS A 316 22.77 24.22 29.29
C HIS A 316 22.58 22.72 29.09
N ASP A 317 22.81 21.92 30.13
CA ASP A 317 22.57 20.47 30.09
C ASP A 317 21.06 20.19 30.24
N LEU A 318 20.29 20.62 29.24
CA LEU A 318 18.83 20.58 29.22
C LEU A 318 18.34 19.99 27.90
N GLU A 319 17.42 19.04 28.01
CA GLU A 319 16.74 18.44 26.88
C GLU A 319 15.23 18.35 27.13
N PHE A 320 14.46 18.48 26.05
CA PHE A 320 13.02 18.31 26.05
C PHE A 320 12.66 17.29 24.97
N GLU A 321 12.26 16.09 25.39
CA GLU A 321 11.78 15.06 24.49
C GLU A 321 10.41 15.43 23.89
N LEU A 322 10.39 15.67 22.58
CA LEU A 322 9.21 16.11 21.86
C LEU A 322 8.31 14.92 21.48
N ALA A 323 8.88 13.85 20.92
CA ALA A 323 8.15 12.62 20.63
C ALA A 323 9.11 11.45 20.29
N SER A 324 8.69 10.23 20.64
CA SER A 324 9.23 8.99 20.08
C SER A 324 8.27 8.39 19.06
N PHE A 325 8.80 7.85 17.97
CA PHE A 325 8.05 7.37 16.81
C PHE A 325 8.91 6.44 15.95
N ASP A 326 8.28 5.67 15.06
CA ASP A 326 9.01 4.89 14.06
C ASP A 326 9.26 5.74 12.81
N ALA A 327 10.54 5.98 12.52
CA ALA A 327 10.96 6.50 11.23
C ALA A 327 11.20 5.36 10.25
N TYR A 328 11.37 5.69 8.97
CA TYR A 328 11.60 4.71 7.93
C TYR A 328 12.87 5.04 7.16
N LEU A 329 13.75 4.05 7.10
CA LEU A 329 15.01 4.13 6.38
C LEU A 329 14.86 3.60 4.96
N HIS A 330 15.46 4.34 4.01
CA HIS A 330 15.55 4.00 2.61
C HIS A 330 16.97 4.30 2.09
N VAL A 331 17.54 3.39 1.31
CA VAL A 331 18.88 3.55 0.72
C VAL A 331 18.76 3.52 -0.80
N ALA A 332 19.37 4.49 -1.47
CA ALA A 332 19.39 4.60 -2.92
C ALA A 332 20.76 5.07 -3.42
N GLY A 333 21.55 4.12 -3.92
CA GLY A 333 22.93 4.36 -4.33
C GLY A 333 23.75 4.92 -3.17
N GLU A 334 24.32 6.09 -3.36
CA GLU A 334 25.15 6.80 -2.38
C GLU A 334 24.34 7.67 -1.41
N ASN A 335 23.02 7.62 -1.46
CA ASN A 335 22.16 8.39 -0.56
C ASN A 335 21.41 7.46 0.41
N LEU A 336 21.39 7.87 1.67
CA LEU A 336 20.59 7.30 2.74
C LEU A 336 19.56 8.33 3.18
N TYR A 337 18.31 7.87 3.28
CA TYR A 337 17.16 8.68 3.67
C TYR A 337 16.52 8.07 4.90
N ILE A 338 16.22 8.90 5.89
CA ILE A 338 15.37 8.52 7.03
C ILE A 338 14.28 9.57 7.14
N ALA A 339 13.02 9.15 7.08
CA ALA A 339 11.89 10.07 7.19
C ALA A 339 10.86 9.52 8.16
N GLY A 340 10.21 10.42 8.87
CA GLY A 340 9.16 10.06 9.81
C GLY A 340 8.32 11.26 10.17
N GLU A 341 7.17 10.96 10.75
CA GLU A 341 6.26 11.94 11.30
C GLU A 341 5.93 11.58 12.75
N CYS A 342 5.66 12.59 13.55
CA CYS A 342 5.33 12.45 14.95
C CYS A 342 4.18 13.39 15.31
N LEU A 343 3.61 13.19 16.50
CA LEU A 343 2.48 13.98 17.00
C LEU A 343 1.32 14.00 15.99
N ASN A 344 0.98 12.84 15.43
CA ASN A 344 -0.08 12.66 14.42
C ASN A 344 0.09 13.53 13.17
N GLY A 345 1.34 13.66 12.71
CA GLY A 345 1.69 14.38 11.49
C GLY A 345 1.83 15.89 11.67
N LEU A 346 1.72 16.41 12.90
CA LEU A 346 1.98 17.84 13.20
C LEU A 346 3.45 18.19 12.95
N LEU A 347 4.37 17.26 13.19
CA LEU A 347 5.78 17.43 12.89
C LEU A 347 6.28 16.27 12.04
N SER A 348 7.03 16.60 11.00
CA SER A 348 7.70 15.63 10.15
C SER A 348 9.14 16.05 9.91
N PHE A 349 10.01 15.09 9.65
CA PHE A 349 11.39 15.36 9.27
C PHE A 349 11.82 14.50 8.09
N LYS A 350 12.85 14.96 7.39
CA LYS A 350 13.57 14.21 6.37
C LYS A 350 15.06 14.36 6.62
N TYR A 351 15.69 13.27 7.01
CA TYR A 351 17.14 13.15 7.11
C TYR A 351 17.69 12.60 5.80
N ARG A 352 18.74 13.22 5.27
CA ARG A 352 19.47 12.80 4.08
C ARG A 352 20.95 12.77 4.38
N TYR A 353 21.59 11.66 4.10
CA TYR A 353 23.03 11.48 4.15
C TYR A 353 23.54 11.04 2.78
N ASN A 354 24.64 11.62 2.32
CA ASN A 354 25.32 11.20 1.09
C ASN A 354 26.71 10.63 1.44
N SER A 355 26.98 9.37 1.10
CA SER A 355 28.22 8.66 1.45
C SER A 355 29.46 9.16 0.71
N GLU A 356 29.32 9.71 -0.49
CA GLU A 356 30.46 10.24 -1.26
C GLU A 356 30.93 11.61 -0.74
N THR A 357 29.98 12.51 -0.51
CA THR A 357 30.26 13.88 -0.06
C THR A 357 30.33 14.01 1.45
N LEU A 358 29.92 12.98 2.19
CA LEU A 358 29.76 12.96 3.65
C LEU A 358 28.81 14.06 4.16
N LYS A 359 27.93 14.57 3.30
CA LYS A 359 27.02 15.66 3.62
C LYS A 359 25.74 15.12 4.28
N VAL A 360 25.35 15.76 5.38
CA VAL A 360 24.08 15.53 6.07
C VAL A 360 23.17 16.75 5.87
N THR A 361 21.89 16.49 5.58
CA THR A 361 20.82 17.50 5.55
C THR A 361 19.66 16.98 6.38
N ILE A 362 19.06 17.84 7.21
CA ILE A 362 17.87 17.51 7.98
C ILE A 362 16.83 18.61 7.75
N ASP A 363 15.71 18.24 7.15
CA ASP A 363 14.59 19.13 6.92
C ASP A 363 13.51 18.82 7.96
N TYR A 364 12.98 19.85 8.63
CA TYR A 364 11.86 19.74 9.55
C TYR A 364 10.66 20.52 9.01
N ASN A 365 9.46 20.02 9.27
CA ASN A 365 8.22 20.68 8.87
C ASN A 365 7.18 20.60 9.99
N PHE A 366 6.53 21.73 10.28
CA PHE A 366 5.40 21.83 11.20
C PHE A 366 4.11 22.08 10.41
N ASN A 367 3.16 21.14 10.48
CA ASN A 367 1.90 21.20 9.76
C ASN A 367 0.69 21.37 10.70
N PRO A 368 0.32 22.61 11.05
CA PRO A 368 -0.84 22.88 11.91
C PRO A 368 -2.19 22.52 11.26
N GLU A 369 -2.25 22.27 9.95
CA GLU A 369 -3.51 21.88 9.27
C GLU A 369 -4.06 20.56 9.79
N LYS A 370 -3.22 19.73 10.44
CA LYS A 370 -3.65 18.50 11.12
C LYS A 370 -4.66 18.75 12.24
N TRP A 371 -4.77 19.98 12.75
CA TRP A 371 -5.81 20.35 13.71
C TRP A 371 -7.14 20.75 13.08
N ILE A 372 -7.20 21.00 11.77
CA ILE A 372 -8.47 21.36 11.10
C ILE A 372 -9.48 20.23 11.26
N GLY A 373 -10.71 20.60 11.62
CA GLY A 373 -11.79 19.69 11.97
C GLY A 373 -11.78 19.22 13.43
N SER A 374 -10.69 19.40 14.18
CA SER A 374 -10.63 18.99 15.60
C SER A 374 -11.42 19.94 16.50
N LYS A 375 -11.98 19.43 17.60
CA LYS A 375 -12.63 20.25 18.62
C LYS A 375 -11.58 21.02 19.43
N PHE A 376 -11.81 22.29 19.72
CA PHE A 376 -10.91 23.09 20.56
C PHE A 376 -10.69 22.48 21.96
N SER A 377 -11.71 21.82 22.51
CA SER A 377 -11.62 21.10 23.79
C SER A 377 -10.64 19.93 23.77
N ASN A 378 -10.39 19.33 22.60
CA ASN A 378 -9.51 18.17 22.41
C ASN A 378 -8.58 18.34 21.20
N LEU A 379 -7.74 19.38 21.24
CA LEU A 379 -6.63 19.53 20.31
C LEU A 379 -5.47 18.64 20.78
N GLU A 380 -5.26 17.54 20.05
CA GLU A 380 -4.20 16.57 20.36
C GLU A 380 -2.82 17.24 20.38
N HIS A 381 -1.99 16.79 21.31
CA HIS A 381 -0.61 17.24 21.53
C HIS A 381 -0.41 18.72 21.91
N LEU A 382 -1.42 19.59 21.79
CA LEU A 382 -1.31 21.02 22.12
C LEU A 382 -0.69 21.30 23.50
N PRO A 383 -1.06 20.63 24.61
CA PRO A 383 -0.42 20.85 25.91
C PRO A 383 1.08 20.51 25.93
N LYS A 384 1.52 19.50 25.16
CA LYS A 384 2.95 19.14 25.05
C LYS A 384 3.69 20.18 24.22
N LEU A 385 3.10 20.64 23.11
CA LEU A 385 3.67 21.69 22.28
C LEU A 385 3.79 23.03 23.04
N LEU A 386 2.82 23.39 23.89
CA LEU A 386 2.95 24.59 24.73
C LEU A 386 4.14 24.50 25.70
N LYS A 387 4.37 23.32 26.28
CA LYS A 387 5.55 23.09 27.13
C LYS A 387 6.85 23.20 26.34
N SER A 388 6.90 22.67 25.11
CA SER A 388 8.09 22.77 24.27
C SER A 388 8.36 24.20 23.82
N VAL A 389 7.32 24.98 23.51
CA VAL A 389 7.46 26.42 23.22
C VAL A 389 8.01 27.20 24.43
N ASN A 390 7.55 26.87 25.64
CA ASN A 390 8.10 27.48 26.86
C ASN A 390 9.57 27.10 27.11
N PHE A 391 9.97 25.88 26.74
CA PHE A 391 11.37 25.44 26.76
C PHE A 391 12.21 26.30 25.80
N LEU A 392 11.81 26.42 24.53
CA LEU A 392 12.49 27.24 23.53
C LEU A 392 12.60 28.72 23.92
N LYS A 393 11.57 29.27 24.59
CA LYS A 393 11.60 30.65 25.11
C LYS A 393 12.61 30.86 26.24
N ARG A 394 12.79 29.85 27.10
CA ARG A 394 13.75 29.91 28.20
C ARG A 394 15.18 29.67 27.72
N ASP A 395 15.32 28.90 26.65
CA ASP A 395 16.61 28.53 26.08
C ASP A 395 16.62 28.68 24.56
N VAL A 396 16.86 29.92 24.12
CA VAL A 396 16.80 30.34 22.71
C VAL A 396 17.88 29.71 21.83
N ASP A 397 18.94 29.16 22.43
CA ASP A 397 20.03 28.50 21.71
C ASP A 397 19.75 27.02 21.45
N SER A 398 18.58 26.52 21.85
CA SER A 398 18.20 25.12 21.65
C SER A 398 18.12 24.72 20.17
N ARG A 399 18.39 23.45 19.90
CA ARG A 399 18.34 22.83 18.57
C ARG A 399 17.41 21.63 18.53
N MET A 400 16.81 21.38 17.37
CA MET A 400 16.11 20.13 17.09
C MET A 400 17.15 19.03 16.85
N VAL A 401 17.16 18.04 17.74
CA VAL A 401 18.06 16.90 17.66
C VAL A 401 17.22 15.66 17.46
N ILE A 402 17.54 14.88 16.43
CA ILE A 402 16.92 13.59 16.17
C ILE A 402 17.88 12.47 16.52
N GLU A 403 17.36 11.48 17.24
CA GLU A 403 18.05 10.27 17.62
C GLU A 403 17.47 9.09 16.87
N PHE A 404 18.34 8.27 16.26
CA PHE A 404 17.98 7.02 15.61
C PHE A 404 18.54 5.85 16.42
N ASN A 405 17.71 4.83 16.67
CA ASN A 405 18.15 3.54 17.20
C ASN A 405 18.35 2.55 16.05
N LEU A 406 19.60 2.35 15.64
CA LEU A 406 19.99 1.41 14.59
C LEU A 406 20.68 0.20 15.23
N ASP A 407 19.97 -0.92 15.29
CA ASP A 407 20.45 -2.19 15.84
C ASP A 407 21.02 -2.06 17.27
N GLY A 408 20.39 -1.22 18.11
CA GLY A 408 20.81 -0.96 19.50
C GLY A 408 21.85 0.15 19.65
N ASN A 409 22.32 0.76 18.56
CA ASN A 409 23.20 1.92 18.60
C ASN A 409 22.37 3.20 18.47
N LEU A 410 22.49 4.08 19.45
CA LEU A 410 21.86 5.41 19.45
C LEU A 410 22.77 6.40 18.74
N LEU A 411 22.27 7.01 17.67
CA LEU A 411 22.97 8.05 16.90
C LEU A 411 22.14 9.33 16.91
N GLN A 412 22.73 10.43 17.39
CA GLN A 412 22.10 11.75 17.47
C GLN A 412 22.61 12.69 16.36
N PHE A 413 21.69 13.43 15.75
CA PHE A 413 21.97 14.39 14.69
C PHE A 413 21.19 15.69 14.89
N GLY A 414 21.77 16.84 14.56
CA GLY A 414 21.10 18.15 14.67
C GLY A 414 21.84 19.20 15.50
N GLU A 415 22.75 18.79 16.38
CA GLU A 415 23.47 19.72 17.27
C GLU A 415 24.41 20.69 16.52
N ASN A 416 25.06 20.18 15.48
CA ASN A 416 26.10 20.89 14.72
C ASN A 416 25.64 21.27 13.30
N THR A 417 24.33 21.52 13.11
CA THR A 417 23.83 21.91 11.78
C THR A 417 23.97 23.40 11.56
N ASP A 418 24.51 23.80 10.40
CA ASP A 418 24.61 25.21 9.97
C ASP A 418 23.25 25.80 9.52
N HIS A 419 22.18 25.02 9.55
CA HIS A 419 20.86 25.47 9.08
C HIS A 419 20.19 26.38 10.12
N ASP A 420 19.80 27.58 9.69
CA ASP A 420 18.96 28.46 10.49
C ASP A 420 17.51 27.94 10.58
N LEU A 421 17.16 27.38 11.75
CA LEU A 421 15.81 26.91 12.09
C LEU A 421 14.97 27.96 12.82
N MET A 422 15.49 29.18 13.04
CA MET A 422 14.76 30.23 13.76
C MET A 422 13.40 30.57 13.13
N PRO A 423 13.26 30.71 11.79
CA PRO A 423 11.95 30.96 11.19
C PRO A 423 10.92 29.86 11.49
N LEU A 424 11.36 28.59 11.53
CA LEU A 424 10.50 27.47 11.89
C LEU A 424 10.07 27.56 13.35
N TYR A 425 10.98 27.90 14.27
CA TYR A 425 10.67 28.02 15.69
C TYR A 425 9.71 29.18 15.98
N GLU A 426 9.91 30.33 15.31
CA GLU A 426 9.03 31.48 15.44
C GLU A 426 7.62 31.16 14.94
N PHE A 427 7.51 30.56 13.75
CA PHE A 427 6.23 30.11 13.20
C PHE A 427 5.54 29.07 14.11
N PHE A 428 6.28 28.05 14.53
CA PHE A 428 5.80 27.02 15.45
C PHE A 428 5.29 27.62 16.78
N ALA A 429 6.09 28.49 17.41
CA ALA A 429 5.72 29.12 18.67
C ALA A 429 4.52 30.04 18.54
N HIS A 430 4.45 30.82 17.46
CA HIS A 430 3.35 31.73 17.16
C HIS A 430 2.03 30.97 17.02
N ILE A 431 1.96 29.97 16.13
CA ILE A 431 0.74 29.20 15.87
C ILE A 431 0.29 28.43 17.11
N VAL A 432 1.20 27.73 17.81
CA VAL A 432 0.86 26.97 19.02
C VAL A 432 0.25 27.87 20.10
N GLN A 433 0.78 29.09 20.28
CA GLN A 433 0.24 30.05 21.24
C GLN A 433 -1.09 30.65 20.80
N LEU A 434 -1.21 31.01 19.53
CA LEU A 434 -2.44 31.58 18.99
C LEU A 434 -3.61 30.59 19.10
N VAL A 435 -3.36 29.31 18.79
CA VAL A 435 -4.35 28.22 18.93
C VAL A 435 -4.74 28.01 20.40
N ASP A 436 -3.81 28.11 21.36
CA ASP A 436 -4.11 28.00 22.79
C ASP A 436 -4.95 29.17 23.33
N ARG A 437 -4.68 30.39 22.84
CA ARG A 437 -5.51 31.57 23.10
C ARG A 437 -6.91 31.41 22.51
N ALA A 438 -7.00 30.96 21.26
CA ALA A 438 -8.27 30.67 20.61
C ALA A 438 -9.06 29.58 21.33
N LYS A 439 -8.40 28.53 21.82
CA LYS A 439 -9.01 27.49 22.66
C LYS A 439 -9.64 28.06 23.92
N THR A 440 -8.98 29.02 24.57
CA THR A 440 -9.50 29.69 25.76
C THR A 440 -10.84 30.37 25.46
N ILE A 441 -10.92 31.09 24.34
CA ILE A 441 -12.15 31.74 23.88
C ILE A 441 -13.19 30.69 23.51
N ALA A 442 -12.85 29.71 22.68
CA ALA A 442 -13.76 28.66 22.24
C ALA A 442 -14.46 27.95 23.42
N LEU A 443 -13.70 27.60 24.47
CA LEU A 443 -14.25 26.97 25.68
C LEU A 443 -15.23 27.86 26.46
N ALA A 444 -15.12 29.19 26.34
CA ALA A 444 -16.07 30.14 26.91
C ALA A 444 -17.34 30.30 26.05
N ILE A 445 -17.27 29.97 24.76
CA ILE A 445 -18.41 29.97 23.83
C ILE A 445 -19.17 28.64 23.92
N ASP A 446 -18.53 27.57 23.46
CA ASP A 446 -19.05 26.21 23.32
C ASP A 446 -17.87 25.22 23.31
N LYS A 447 -17.96 24.18 24.15
CA LYS A 447 -16.92 23.15 24.28
C LYS A 447 -16.78 22.29 23.03
N ASP A 448 -17.78 22.26 22.17
CA ASP A 448 -17.79 21.46 20.95
C ASP A 448 -17.37 22.22 19.68
N LEU A 449 -16.99 23.50 19.80
CA LEU A 449 -16.50 24.30 18.67
C LEU A 449 -15.26 23.66 18.04
N ARG A 450 -15.18 23.67 16.70
CA ARG A 450 -14.10 23.07 15.92
C ARG A 450 -13.22 24.14 15.27
N LEU A 451 -11.94 23.83 15.10
CA LEU A 451 -11.01 24.62 14.30
C LEU A 451 -11.30 24.33 12.82
N LEU A 452 -11.70 25.34 12.03
CA LEU A 452 -12.15 25.16 10.64
C LEU A 452 -11.16 25.71 9.61
N SER A 453 -10.39 26.73 9.98
CA SER A 453 -9.38 27.36 9.13
C SER A 453 -8.23 27.88 9.99
N LEU A 454 -7.02 27.91 9.45
CA LEU A 454 -5.87 28.60 10.05
C LEU A 454 -5.70 30.03 9.55
N ASP A 455 -6.52 30.45 8.59
CA ASP A 455 -6.51 31.82 8.05
C ASP A 455 -7.17 32.77 9.07
N VAL A 456 -6.33 33.63 9.66
CA VAL A 456 -6.67 34.60 10.69
C VAL A 456 -6.01 35.91 10.31
N SER A 457 -6.80 36.98 10.19
CA SER A 457 -6.24 38.30 9.88
C SER A 457 -5.49 38.89 11.09
N ASP A 458 -4.55 39.81 10.87
CA ASP A 458 -3.88 40.53 11.97
C ASP A 458 -4.87 41.22 12.92
N HIS A 459 -6.02 41.65 12.39
CA HIS A 459 -7.09 42.22 13.19
C HIS A 459 -7.74 41.18 14.11
N ASP A 460 -8.14 40.04 13.55
CA ASP A 460 -8.76 38.94 14.31
C ASP A 460 -7.79 38.38 15.36
N GLU A 461 -6.50 38.23 15.02
CA GLU A 461 -5.49 37.79 15.97
C GLU A 461 -5.37 38.76 17.16
N ARG A 462 -5.37 40.07 16.92
CA ARG A 462 -5.36 41.06 18.02
C ARG A 462 -6.56 40.87 18.95
N LEU A 463 -7.75 40.66 18.40
CA LEU A 463 -8.96 40.40 19.18
C LEU A 463 -8.85 39.07 19.95
N ILE A 464 -8.35 38.00 19.33
CA ILE A 464 -8.10 36.72 20.00
C ILE A 464 -7.16 36.91 21.19
N ASN A 465 -6.07 37.64 21.01
CA ASN A 465 -5.12 37.94 22.08
C ASN A 465 -5.82 38.67 23.24
N ILE A 466 -6.52 39.77 22.97
CA ILE A 466 -7.22 40.56 24.00
C ILE A 466 -8.26 39.73 24.77
N TYR A 467 -9.18 39.05 24.06
CA TYR A 467 -10.26 38.30 24.70
C TYR A 467 -9.75 37.07 25.46
N SER A 468 -8.70 36.41 24.96
CA SER A 468 -8.10 35.27 25.67
C SER A 468 -7.47 35.69 27.00
N GLU A 469 -6.78 36.83 27.06
CA GLU A 469 -6.19 37.36 28.29
C GLU A 469 -7.29 37.73 29.29
N ILE A 470 -8.34 38.44 28.86
CA ILE A 470 -9.48 38.80 29.71
C ILE A 470 -10.18 37.56 30.30
N LEU A 471 -10.28 36.48 29.53
CA LEU A 471 -10.87 35.22 30.00
C LEU A 471 -9.97 34.45 30.98
N ARG A 472 -8.65 34.60 30.87
CA ARG A 472 -7.67 34.01 31.81
C ARG A 472 -7.61 34.78 33.12
N GLY A 473 -7.98 36.05 33.09
CA GLY A 473 -8.13 36.93 34.26
C GLY A 473 -8.40 38.37 33.83
N ASN A 474 -8.81 39.22 34.76
CA ASN A 474 -8.95 40.64 34.47
C ASN A 474 -7.61 41.22 34.00
N LEU A 475 -7.59 41.86 32.83
CA LEU A 475 -6.41 42.59 32.36
C LEU A 475 -6.38 43.94 33.10
N THR A 476 -5.66 44.00 34.21
CA THR A 476 -5.46 45.23 34.98
C THR A 476 -4.12 45.85 34.63
N GLN A 477 -4.16 47.04 34.04
CA GLN A 477 -2.98 47.85 33.70
C GLN A 477 -2.88 49.01 34.70
N LYS A 478 -1.65 49.28 35.18
CA LYS A 478 -1.37 50.48 35.97
C LYS A 478 -1.04 51.62 35.03
N GLU A 479 -1.63 52.78 35.27
CA GLU A 479 -1.37 53.97 34.48
C GLU A 479 -0.34 54.86 35.17
N PRO A 480 0.68 55.38 34.45
CA PRO A 480 1.63 56.30 35.03
C PRO A 480 0.94 57.62 35.40
N MET A 481 1.26 58.13 36.59
CA MET A 481 0.72 59.41 37.09
C MET A 481 0.94 60.53 36.06
N GLY A 482 -0.10 61.33 35.82
CA GLY A 482 -0.11 62.45 34.88
C GLY A 482 -0.40 62.07 33.43
N LYS A 483 -0.53 60.77 33.09
CA LYS A 483 -0.92 60.36 31.74
C LYS A 483 -2.36 60.77 31.45
N GLU A 484 -2.57 61.44 30.33
CA GLU A 484 -3.90 61.69 29.76
C GLU A 484 -4.50 60.36 29.28
N ILE A 485 -5.68 60.00 29.80
CA ILE A 485 -6.37 58.74 29.52
C ILE A 485 -7.49 58.95 28.49
N VAL A 486 -8.33 59.96 28.71
CA VAL A 486 -9.49 60.26 27.87
C VAL A 486 -9.54 61.76 27.64
N THR A 487 -9.77 62.15 26.39
CA THR A 487 -10.14 63.51 26.03
C THR A 487 -11.48 63.47 25.31
N ALA A 488 -12.45 64.21 25.84
CA ALA A 488 -13.78 64.36 25.27
C ALA A 488 -13.99 65.83 24.90
N HIS A 489 -14.38 66.05 23.65
CA HIS A 489 -14.73 67.36 23.11
C HIS A 489 -16.25 67.52 23.10
N MET A 490 -16.74 68.77 23.17
CA MET A 490 -18.16 69.11 23.01
C MET A 490 -19.09 68.37 24.00
N LEU A 491 -18.75 68.38 25.28
CA LEU A 491 -19.56 67.82 26.36
C LEU A 491 -20.91 68.56 26.43
N LYS A 492 -22.02 67.84 26.21
CA LYS A 492 -23.38 68.36 26.39
C LYS A 492 -23.87 68.02 27.79
N VAL A 493 -23.54 68.89 28.74
CA VAL A 493 -23.93 68.76 30.15
C VAL A 493 -24.46 70.12 30.61
N ASP A 494 -25.52 70.14 31.42
CA ASP A 494 -26.08 71.39 31.93
C ASP A 494 -25.17 72.04 32.99
N ASP A 495 -25.21 73.37 33.08
CA ASP A 495 -24.33 74.18 33.94
C ASP A 495 -24.37 73.74 35.42
N LYS A 496 -25.55 73.36 35.91
CA LYS A 496 -25.72 72.92 37.30
C LYS A 496 -24.96 71.62 37.58
N THR A 497 -24.95 70.70 36.62
CA THR A 497 -24.17 69.45 36.73
C THR A 497 -22.67 69.73 36.67
N VAL A 498 -22.21 70.66 35.83
CA VAL A 498 -20.79 71.06 35.75
C VAL A 498 -20.34 71.72 37.06
N GLU A 499 -21.14 72.62 37.63
CA GLU A 499 -20.86 73.24 38.93
C GLU A 499 -20.77 72.21 40.06
N GLN A 500 -21.66 71.21 40.08
CA GLN A 500 -21.63 70.12 41.05
C GLN A 500 -20.37 69.26 40.92
N MET A 501 -20.00 68.93 39.68
CA MET A 501 -18.79 68.17 39.34
C MET A 501 -17.51 68.89 39.76
N ASN A 502 -17.45 70.22 39.56
CA ASN A 502 -16.30 71.04 39.92
C ASN A 502 -16.17 71.25 41.44
N SER A 503 -17.30 71.41 42.14
CA SER A 503 -17.32 71.67 43.59
C SER A 503 -17.06 70.44 44.46
N HIS A 504 -17.41 69.24 44.00
CA HIS A 504 -17.26 68.00 44.77
C HIS A 504 -16.12 67.10 44.25
N GLY A 505 -15.49 67.47 43.13
CA GLY A 505 -14.46 66.69 42.45
C GLY A 505 -15.05 65.50 41.66
N LEU A 506 -14.51 65.24 40.47
CA LEU A 506 -14.83 64.06 39.65
C LEU A 506 -13.87 62.94 40.06
N SER A 507 -14.21 62.13 41.07
CA SER A 507 -13.25 61.15 41.59
C SER A 507 -13.77 59.71 41.77
N SER A 508 -12.82 58.82 41.48
CA SER A 508 -12.54 57.47 42.01
C SER A 508 -12.99 56.26 41.19
N TYR A 509 -14.04 56.35 40.38
CA TYR A 509 -14.51 55.20 39.58
C TYR A 509 -15.23 55.62 38.30
N LEU A 510 -14.65 55.24 37.16
CA LEU A 510 -15.25 55.39 35.85
C LEU A 510 -15.38 54.01 35.22
N LYS A 511 -16.61 53.62 34.90
CA LYS A 511 -16.88 52.41 34.13
C LYS A 511 -17.37 52.78 32.75
N ILE A 512 -16.54 52.51 31.75
CA ILE A 512 -16.92 52.63 30.35
C ILE A 512 -17.38 51.24 29.90
N SER A 513 -18.63 51.15 29.45
CA SER A 513 -19.17 49.94 28.83
C SER A 513 -19.42 50.24 27.36
N GLU A 514 -18.59 49.67 26.49
CA GLU A 514 -18.69 49.87 25.06
C GLU A 514 -19.26 48.62 24.39
N ARG A 515 -20.30 48.81 23.59
CA ARG A 515 -20.76 47.79 22.64
C ARG A 515 -19.85 47.85 21.40
N CYS A 516 -18.55 47.65 21.58
CA CYS A 516 -17.53 47.81 20.53
C CYS A 516 -16.84 46.50 20.12
N GLY A 517 -17.31 45.35 20.58
CA GLY A 517 -16.75 44.09 20.11
C GLY A 517 -17.26 43.78 18.70
N GLU A 518 -16.44 44.08 17.68
CA GLU A 518 -16.69 43.64 16.30
C GLU A 518 -16.71 42.11 16.23
N ASP A 519 -17.50 41.58 15.30
CA ASP A 519 -17.45 40.17 14.97
C ASP A 519 -16.07 39.83 14.42
N PHE A 520 -15.47 38.73 14.90
CA PHE A 520 -14.14 38.33 14.47
C PHE A 520 -14.06 36.85 14.14
N ASN A 521 -13.10 36.52 13.29
CA ASN A 521 -12.86 35.16 12.82
C ASN A 521 -11.98 34.37 13.79
N LEU A 522 -12.59 33.49 14.58
CA LEU A 522 -11.92 32.52 15.44
C LEU A 522 -11.65 31.23 14.66
N PHE A 523 -10.60 31.23 13.84
CA PHE A 523 -10.15 30.04 13.08
C PHE A 523 -11.27 29.40 12.23
N GLY A 524 -11.96 30.23 11.44
CA GLY A 524 -13.09 29.88 10.59
C GLY A 524 -14.47 30.00 11.26
N ASN A 525 -14.54 30.34 12.55
CA ASN A 525 -15.79 30.57 13.26
C ASN A 525 -16.03 32.08 13.44
N MET A 526 -17.15 32.60 12.94
CA MET A 526 -17.50 34.01 13.13
C MET A 526 -18.15 34.20 14.50
N VAL A 527 -17.48 34.96 15.38
CA VAL A 527 -17.87 35.10 16.79
C VAL A 527 -18.19 36.54 17.12
N THR A 528 -19.35 36.76 17.74
CA THR A 528 -19.70 38.04 18.38
C THR A 528 -19.29 38.00 19.85
N PRO A 529 -18.33 38.84 20.28
CA PRO A 529 -17.94 38.93 21.68
C PRO A 529 -19.00 39.62 22.56
N PRO A 530 -18.97 39.38 23.88
CA PRO A 530 -19.74 40.14 24.86
C PRO A 530 -19.37 41.62 24.88
N VAL A 531 -20.19 42.44 25.55
CA VAL A 531 -19.88 43.87 25.79
C VAL A 531 -18.56 43.98 26.54
N PHE A 532 -17.63 44.73 25.96
CA PHE A 532 -16.33 45.04 26.55
C PHE A 532 -16.50 46.14 27.61
N GLN A 533 -15.86 45.95 28.77
CA GLN A 533 -15.94 46.87 29.89
C GLN A 533 -14.55 47.28 30.35
N SER A 534 -14.30 48.58 30.36
CA SER A 534 -13.08 49.18 30.93
C SER A 534 -13.45 49.92 32.21
N GLU A 535 -12.88 49.49 33.33
CA GLU A 535 -13.05 50.14 34.63
C GLU A 535 -11.77 50.88 35.00
N LEU A 536 -11.82 52.21 34.94
CA LEU A 536 -10.78 53.11 35.40
C LEU A 536 -11.01 53.48 36.87
N LYS A 537 -10.01 53.21 37.71
CA LYS A 537 -9.97 53.57 39.14
C LYS A 537 -8.81 54.52 39.40
N GLY A 538 -9.05 55.53 40.23
CA GLY A 538 -8.09 56.57 40.53
C GLY A 538 -7.85 57.44 39.31
N PHE A 539 -8.54 58.57 39.21
CA PHE A 539 -8.29 59.55 38.15
C PHE A 539 -8.73 60.92 38.66
N GLU A 540 -8.25 61.95 37.98
CA GLU A 540 -8.74 63.32 38.09
C GLU A 540 -9.25 63.78 36.74
N ALA A 541 -10.28 64.61 36.74
CA ALA A 541 -10.84 65.18 35.52
C ALA A 541 -10.73 66.71 35.54
N ALA A 542 -10.33 67.28 34.41
CA ALA A 542 -10.21 68.71 34.21
C ALA A 542 -11.14 69.13 33.06
N PHE A 543 -12.05 70.06 33.34
CA PHE A 543 -12.83 70.73 32.31
C PHE A 543 -11.97 71.78 31.62
N TYR A 544 -12.13 71.93 30.30
CA TYR A 544 -11.45 72.95 29.52
C TYR A 544 -12.39 73.52 28.45
N THR A 545 -12.03 74.65 27.88
CA THR A 545 -12.67 75.20 26.68
C THR A 545 -11.60 75.44 25.64
N ASP A 546 -11.86 75.07 24.40
CA ASP A 546 -10.96 75.39 23.28
C ASP A 546 -11.18 76.84 22.84
N LEU A 547 -10.19 77.69 23.08
CA LEU A 547 -10.24 79.10 22.74
C LEU A 547 -10.15 79.35 21.23
N ASP A 548 -9.68 78.37 20.46
CA ASP A 548 -9.53 78.46 19.00
C ASP A 548 -10.75 77.88 18.25
N SER A 549 -11.75 77.33 18.97
CA SER A 549 -13.00 76.83 18.37
C SER A 549 -13.86 77.98 17.83
N VAL A 550 -14.37 77.81 16.60
CA VAL A 550 -15.22 78.80 15.90
C VAL A 550 -16.53 79.09 16.66
N ILE A 551 -16.94 78.18 17.56
CA ILE A 551 -18.20 78.26 18.32
C ILE A 551 -17.97 78.84 19.74
N GLY A 552 -16.73 78.87 20.25
CA GLY A 552 -16.33 79.57 21.48
C GLY A 552 -16.84 79.01 22.83
N ASP A 553 -17.92 78.22 22.82
CA ASP A 553 -18.61 77.73 24.04
C ASP A 553 -18.56 76.19 24.19
N GLU A 554 -17.55 75.52 23.62
CA GLU A 554 -17.45 74.07 23.66
C GLU A 554 -16.73 73.60 24.93
N LEU A 555 -17.51 73.13 25.91
CA LEU A 555 -16.99 72.46 27.10
C LEU A 555 -16.30 71.15 26.70
N GLY A 556 -15.04 70.98 27.10
CA GLY A 556 -14.27 69.75 26.98
C GLY A 556 -13.96 69.14 28.34
N LEU A 557 -13.59 67.87 28.35
CA LEU A 557 -13.18 67.12 29.53
C LEU A 557 -11.91 66.33 29.23
N LYS A 558 -10.90 66.45 30.09
CA LYS A 558 -9.73 65.58 30.10
C LYS A 558 -9.68 64.77 31.37
N ILE A 559 -9.30 63.50 31.26
CA ILE A 559 -9.11 62.59 32.39
C ILE A 559 -7.64 62.22 32.48
N TYR A 560 -7.03 62.43 33.65
CA TYR A 560 -5.64 62.13 33.93
C TYR A 560 -5.51 61.03 35.00
N ALA A 561 -4.50 60.19 34.84
CA ALA A 561 -4.09 59.23 35.85
C ALA A 561 -3.49 59.95 37.08
N ILE A 562 -3.91 59.56 38.28
CA ILE A 562 -3.27 59.89 39.56
C ILE A 562 -2.43 58.72 40.10
N GLU A 563 -1.82 58.88 41.27
CA GLU A 563 -1.12 57.79 41.94
C GLU A 563 -2.06 56.60 42.20
N GLY A 564 -1.61 55.39 41.83
CA GLY A 564 -2.40 54.16 42.00
C GLY A 564 -3.48 53.93 40.94
N SER A 565 -3.51 54.73 39.87
CA SER A 565 -4.47 54.56 38.77
C SER A 565 -4.39 53.18 38.13
N THR A 566 -5.55 52.57 37.90
CA THR A 566 -5.64 51.29 37.19
C THR A 566 -6.79 51.28 36.19
N ILE A 567 -6.54 50.73 35.01
CA ILE A 567 -7.59 50.37 34.05
C ILE A 567 -7.73 48.85 34.08
N THR A 568 -8.94 48.37 34.37
CA THR A 568 -9.25 46.94 34.35
C THR A 568 -10.18 46.63 33.20
N HIS A 569 -9.73 45.81 32.26
CA HIS A 569 -10.56 45.32 31.16
C HIS A 569 -11.24 44.01 31.54
N SER A 570 -12.54 43.94 31.28
CA SER A 570 -13.38 42.78 31.54
C SER A 570 -14.46 42.65 30.46
N ILE A 571 -15.17 41.53 30.46
CA ILE A 571 -16.35 41.32 29.63
C ILE A 571 -17.61 41.29 30.51
N ALA A 572 -18.71 41.85 30.01
CA ALA A 572 -20.00 41.77 30.69
C ALA A 572 -20.42 40.30 30.88
N LYS A 573 -21.28 40.02 31.89
CA LYS A 573 -21.75 38.65 32.23
C LYS A 573 -22.53 37.92 31.11
N THR A 574 -22.69 38.53 29.95
CA THR A 574 -23.28 37.91 28.75
C THR A 574 -22.30 36.97 28.08
N LYS A 575 -22.80 35.86 27.52
CA LYS A 575 -21.96 34.91 26.77
C LYS A 575 -21.65 35.44 25.36
N PHE A 576 -20.53 34.97 24.81
CA PHE A 576 -20.22 35.07 23.39
C PHE A 576 -21.35 34.45 22.56
N LYS A 577 -21.52 34.91 21.31
CA LYS A 577 -22.47 34.33 20.34
C LYS A 577 -21.74 33.88 19.09
N ILE A 578 -22.24 32.82 18.45
CA ILE A 578 -21.74 32.34 17.16
C ILE A 578 -22.70 32.84 16.09
N ASN A 579 -22.17 33.55 15.10
CA ASN A 579 -22.91 33.91 13.89
C ASN A 579 -22.63 32.82 12.85
N LYS A 580 -23.69 32.28 12.25
CA LYS A 580 -23.66 31.03 11.46
C LYS A 580 -22.44 30.93 10.53
N THR A 581 -21.84 29.74 10.55
CA THR A 581 -20.78 29.23 9.69
C THR A 581 -21.09 29.47 8.21
N LYS A 582 -20.14 30.06 7.46
CA LYS A 582 -20.09 29.87 6.01
C LYS A 582 -19.80 28.38 5.76
N GLY A 583 -20.84 27.56 5.61
CA GLY A 583 -20.68 26.13 5.35
C GLY A 583 -21.82 25.20 5.80
N GLU A 584 -22.92 25.72 6.36
CA GLU A 584 -24.19 24.97 6.49
C GLU A 584 -25.27 25.53 5.56
#